data_AF-A0A7K7XF22-F1
#
_entry.id   AF-A0A7K7XF22-F1
#
_cell.length_a   1.000
_cell.length_b   1.000
_cell.length_c   1.000
_cell.angle_alpha   90.00
_cell.angle_beta   90.00
_cell.angle_gamma   90.00
#
_symmetry.space_group_name_H-M   'P 1'
#
loop_
_entity.id
_entity.type
_entity.pdbx_description
1 polymer ?
#
loop_
_entity_poly.entity_id
_entity_poly.type
_entity_poly.pdbx_seq_one_letter_code
_entity_poly.pdbx_strand_id
1 'polypeptide(L)'
;QLSLYLGKRDFVDHVDTVDAVDGVCLIDPEYLKDRKVYVTLTCAFRYGRDDLDVIGLTFRKDIYVLTTQLYPPVPDQAPKTLTPLQEKLMKKLGENAYPFTFEIATNLPCSITLQPGPDDVGKACGVDFEVKGFCAENLEEKIHKRNSVRLIIRKVQFAPSQMGPAPKAETTRQFMMSDKPLHLEASLDREIYYHGEPINVTVNINNTTNKVVKKIKITVDQITDVVLYSLDKYTKTVCAEEINETVAANSTFTKTYSVTPLLSSNRQKRGLALDGKLKHEDTNLASTTILRPGMDKDVLGILVSYKVKVNLVVSRGG
;
A
#
# COMPACT_ATOMS: atom_id res chain seq x y z
N GLN A 1 -1.01 5.52 35.09
CA GLN A 1 -0.89 5.82 33.65
C GLN A 1 -0.29 4.64 32.85
N LEU A 2 -0.60 4.53 31.55
CA LEU A 2 -0.01 3.55 30.62
C LEU A 2 0.88 4.26 29.59
N SER A 3 2.07 3.73 29.33
CA SER A 3 2.96 4.22 28.28
C SER A 3 3.41 3.07 27.37
N LEU A 4 3.34 3.27 26.06
CA LEU A 4 3.68 2.26 25.04
C LEU A 4 4.93 2.69 24.27
N TYR A 5 5.91 1.79 24.18
CA TYR A 5 7.18 2.01 23.48
C TYR A 5 7.33 1.00 22.34
N LEU A 6 7.61 1.51 21.14
CA LEU A 6 7.93 0.73 19.94
C LEU A 6 9.26 1.25 19.38
N GLY A 7 10.09 0.36 18.83
CA GLY A 7 11.38 0.75 18.23
C GLY A 7 11.25 1.43 16.88
N LYS A 8 10.22 1.08 16.12
CA LYS A 8 9.94 1.59 14.77
C LYS A 8 8.45 1.65 14.48
N ARG A 9 8.09 2.32 13.39
CA ARG A 9 6.71 2.42 12.89
C ARG A 9 6.48 1.62 11.62
N ASP A 10 7.54 1.30 10.88
CA ASP A 10 7.47 0.56 9.63
C ASP A 10 7.99 -0.85 9.83
N PHE A 11 7.17 -1.83 9.47
CA PHE A 11 7.45 -3.25 9.56
C PHE A 11 7.42 -3.83 8.16
N VAL A 12 8.53 -4.43 7.76
CA VAL A 12 8.72 -4.89 6.39
C VAL A 12 8.04 -6.24 6.19
N ASP A 13 7.26 -6.34 5.12
CA ASP A 13 6.80 -7.59 4.55
C ASP A 13 7.80 -8.06 3.48
N HIS A 14 8.44 -9.20 3.75
CA HIS A 14 9.41 -9.87 2.88
C HIS A 14 8.75 -10.95 2.01
N VAL A 15 7.42 -10.92 1.85
CA VAL A 15 6.58 -11.91 1.14
C VAL A 15 6.42 -13.21 1.94
N ASP A 16 7.53 -13.82 2.35
CA ASP A 16 7.54 -15.08 3.09
C ASP A 16 7.41 -14.89 4.60
N THR A 17 7.90 -13.74 5.10
CA THR A 17 7.87 -13.36 6.52
C THR A 17 7.57 -11.87 6.65
N VAL A 18 7.09 -11.46 7.82
CA VAL A 18 6.90 -10.04 8.16
C VAL A 18 7.69 -9.76 9.42
N ASP A 19 8.35 -8.60 9.48
CA ASP A 19 9.01 -8.12 10.69
C ASP A 19 8.03 -8.14 11.87
N ALA A 20 8.43 -8.80 12.96
CA ALA A 20 7.63 -8.84 14.18
C ALA A 20 7.54 -7.45 14.82
N VAL A 21 6.38 -7.16 15.42
CA VAL A 21 6.15 -5.93 16.19
C VAL A 21 6.59 -6.18 17.62
N ASP A 22 7.74 -5.64 18.01
CA ASP A 22 8.26 -5.72 19.37
C ASP A 22 8.13 -4.39 20.11
N GLY A 23 7.78 -4.48 21.39
CA GLY A 23 7.63 -3.31 22.23
C GLY A 23 7.60 -3.61 23.71
N VAL A 24 7.49 -2.53 24.50
CA VAL A 24 7.37 -2.57 25.95
C VAL A 24 6.24 -1.63 26.38
N CYS A 25 5.41 -2.08 27.31
CA CYS A 25 4.42 -1.25 27.98
C CYS A 25 4.90 -0.97 29.40
N LEU A 26 5.07 0.31 29.75
CA LEU A 26 5.29 0.73 31.12
C LEU A 26 3.93 0.95 31.77
N ILE A 27 3.72 0.27 32.89
CA ILE A 27 2.49 0.33 33.65
C ILE A 27 2.76 1.04 34.97
N ASP A 28 1.86 1.91 35.36
CA ASP A 28 1.87 2.55 36.67
C ASP A 28 0.98 1.74 37.64
N PRO A 29 1.56 1.12 38.69
CA PRO A 29 0.83 0.28 39.62
C PRO A 29 -0.31 1.00 40.34
N GLU A 30 -0.18 2.29 40.63
CA GLU A 30 -1.22 3.07 41.34
C GLU A 30 -2.50 3.21 40.49
N TYR A 31 -2.35 3.10 39.17
CA TYR A 31 -3.44 3.20 38.21
C TYR A 31 -4.18 1.88 37.97
N LEU A 32 -3.53 0.75 38.27
CA LEU A 32 -3.97 -0.59 37.90
C LEU A 32 -5.15 -1.08 38.75
N LYS A 33 -5.14 -0.81 40.07
CA LYS A 33 -6.11 -1.39 41.03
C LYS A 33 -6.29 -2.90 40.74
N ASP A 34 -7.53 -3.37 40.57
CA ASP A 34 -7.86 -4.77 40.26
C ASP A 34 -8.03 -5.06 38.75
N ARG A 35 -7.60 -4.14 37.88
CA ARG A 35 -7.79 -4.25 36.43
C ARG A 35 -6.63 -4.93 35.76
N LYS A 36 -6.84 -5.37 34.52
CA LYS A 36 -5.85 -6.02 33.67
C LYS A 36 -5.36 -5.05 32.62
N VAL A 37 -4.15 -5.29 32.11
CA VAL A 37 -3.57 -4.52 31.01
C VAL A 37 -3.37 -5.42 29.82
N TYR A 38 -3.91 -4.98 28.69
CA TYR A 38 -3.85 -5.66 27.41
C TYR A 38 -3.14 -4.79 26.39
N VAL A 39 -2.46 -5.43 25.45
CA VAL A 39 -2.03 -4.80 24.21
C VAL A 39 -2.65 -5.58 23.06
N THR A 40 -3.10 -4.84 22.05
CA THR A 40 -3.70 -5.38 20.85
C THR A 40 -2.97 -4.88 19.62
N LEU A 41 -2.82 -5.75 18.63
CA LEU A 41 -2.45 -5.41 17.27
C LEU A 41 -3.68 -5.62 16.39
N THR A 42 -4.16 -4.55 15.77
CA THR A 42 -5.34 -4.58 14.89
C THR A 42 -4.97 -4.17 13.49
N CYS A 43 -5.30 -5.00 12.50
CA CYS A 43 -5.38 -4.60 11.09
C CYS A 43 -6.83 -4.26 10.78
N ALA A 44 -7.09 -3.01 10.44
CA ALA A 44 -8.43 -2.52 10.14
C ALA A 44 -8.52 -1.99 8.72
N PHE A 45 -9.62 -2.32 8.05
CA PHE A 45 -10.07 -1.63 6.85
C PHE A 45 -11.04 -0.53 7.27
N ARG A 46 -10.71 0.72 6.95
CA ARG A 46 -11.62 1.86 7.10
C ARG A 46 -12.17 2.26 5.74
N TYR A 47 -13.48 2.41 5.66
CA TYR A 47 -14.19 2.87 4.47
C TYR A 47 -15.18 3.97 4.90
N GLY A 48 -15.35 5.08 4.18
CA GLY A 48 -16.33 6.13 4.54
C GLY A 48 -15.80 7.28 5.40
N ARG A 49 -16.71 8.12 5.92
CA ARG A 49 -16.43 9.33 6.71
C ARG A 49 -16.78 9.11 8.19
N ASP A 50 -15.97 9.65 9.10
CA ASP A 50 -16.11 9.47 10.56
C ASP A 50 -17.44 10.03 11.13
N ASP A 51 -18.14 10.92 10.41
CA ASP A 51 -19.40 11.56 10.84
C ASP A 51 -20.63 10.65 10.69
N LEU A 52 -20.56 9.62 9.85
CA LEU A 52 -21.65 8.67 9.64
C LEU A 52 -21.71 7.56 10.70
N ASP A 53 -20.65 7.36 11.49
CA ASP A 53 -20.64 6.46 12.67
C ASP A 53 -21.70 6.89 13.72
N VAL A 54 -22.07 8.19 13.74
CA VAL A 54 -23.10 8.76 14.62
C VAL A 54 -24.51 8.20 14.28
N ILE A 55 -24.69 7.62 13.09
CA ILE A 55 -25.96 7.07 12.59
C ILE A 55 -25.99 5.52 12.69
N GLY A 56 -24.97 4.89 13.28
CA GLY A 56 -24.96 3.45 13.56
C GLY A 56 -24.53 2.56 12.38
N LEU A 57 -23.95 3.14 11.33
CA LEU A 57 -23.28 2.41 10.25
C LEU A 57 -21.79 2.29 10.61
N THR A 58 -21.28 1.09 10.89
CA THR A 58 -19.88 0.88 11.27
C THR A 58 -18.97 0.87 10.04
N PHE A 59 -18.21 1.95 9.86
CA PHE A 59 -17.32 2.23 8.72
C PHE A 59 -15.90 1.62 8.83
N ARG A 60 -15.78 0.59 9.67
CA ARG A 60 -14.53 -0.08 9.99
C ARG A 60 -14.78 -1.58 10.08
N LYS A 61 -13.96 -2.36 9.37
CA LYS A 61 -13.88 -3.81 9.51
C LYS A 61 -12.51 -4.16 10.06
N ASP A 62 -12.47 -4.75 11.25
CA ASP A 62 -11.24 -5.35 11.75
C ASP A 62 -11.00 -6.64 10.96
N ILE A 63 -9.97 -6.63 10.11
CA ILE A 63 -9.55 -7.78 9.30
C ILE A 63 -8.86 -8.81 10.19
N TYR A 64 -8.08 -8.32 11.16
CA TYR A 64 -7.27 -9.14 12.03
C TYR A 64 -7.04 -8.46 13.37
N VAL A 65 -7.13 -9.22 14.47
CA VAL A 65 -6.87 -8.72 15.83
C VAL A 65 -6.07 -9.78 16.59
N LEU A 66 -4.92 -9.39 17.12
CA LEU A 66 -4.18 -10.14 18.13
C LEU A 66 -4.28 -9.41 19.46
N THR A 67 -4.42 -10.17 20.55
CA THR A 67 -4.53 -9.64 21.91
C THR A 67 -3.58 -10.40 22.83
N THR A 68 -2.82 -9.65 23.60
CA THR A 68 -1.89 -10.18 24.61
C THR A 68 -2.17 -9.49 25.95
N GLN A 69 -2.32 -10.28 27.02
CA GLN A 69 -2.40 -9.76 28.38
C GLN A 69 -0.98 -9.53 28.94
N LEU A 70 -0.66 -8.29 29.30
CA LEU A 70 0.62 -7.94 29.91
C LEU A 70 0.59 -7.99 31.42
N TYR A 71 -0.54 -7.62 32.02
CA TYR A 71 -0.71 -7.63 33.46
C TYR A 71 -2.10 -8.14 33.88
N PRO A 72 -2.19 -9.06 34.86
CA PRO A 72 -1.07 -9.85 35.37
C PRO A 72 -0.45 -10.72 34.25
N PRO A 73 0.87 -10.98 34.25
CA PRO A 73 1.52 -11.73 33.17
C PRO A 73 0.95 -13.14 33.02
N VAL A 74 0.70 -13.56 31.78
CA VAL A 74 0.29 -14.93 31.45
C VAL A 74 1.49 -15.66 30.82
N PRO A 75 1.99 -16.76 31.41
CA PRO A 75 3.22 -17.43 30.96
C PRO A 75 3.23 -17.78 29.46
N ASP A 76 2.11 -18.24 28.92
CA ASP A 76 2.02 -18.65 27.51
C ASP A 76 1.96 -17.48 26.52
N GLN A 77 1.67 -16.27 26.99
CA GLN A 77 1.54 -15.07 26.15
C GLN A 77 2.75 -14.13 26.27
N ALA A 78 3.58 -14.33 27.30
CA ALA A 78 4.80 -13.56 27.48
C ALA A 78 5.85 -13.97 26.43
N PRO A 79 6.65 -13.01 25.90
CA PRO A 79 7.75 -13.34 25.02
C PRO A 79 8.74 -14.32 25.69
N LYS A 80 8.98 -15.47 25.06
CA LYS A 80 9.93 -16.48 25.57
C LYS A 80 11.37 -15.98 25.56
N THR A 81 11.70 -15.15 24.58
CA THR A 81 13.00 -14.50 24.42
C THR A 81 12.78 -13.01 24.18
N LEU A 82 13.63 -12.18 24.78
CA LEU A 82 13.57 -10.73 24.62
C LEU A 82 14.38 -10.29 23.41
N THR A 83 13.89 -9.28 22.69
CA THR A 83 14.66 -8.61 21.65
C THR A 83 15.70 -7.66 22.28
N PRO A 84 16.77 -7.28 21.54
CA PRO A 84 17.75 -6.30 22.03
C PRO A 84 17.13 -4.95 22.43
N LEU A 85 16.02 -4.57 21.80
CA LEU A 85 15.25 -3.38 22.17
C LEU A 85 14.57 -3.57 23.52
N GLN A 86 13.85 -4.68 23.69
CA GLN A 86 13.15 -5.01 24.93
C GLN A 86 14.15 -5.09 26.09
N GLU A 87 15.28 -5.77 25.94
CA GLU A 87 16.31 -5.85 26.99
C GLU A 87 16.79 -4.47 27.47
N LYS A 88 17.04 -3.55 26.53
CA LYS A 88 17.47 -2.17 26.85
C LYS A 88 16.36 -1.38 27.53
N LEU A 89 15.12 -1.49 27.05
CA LEU A 89 13.98 -0.78 27.61
C LEU A 89 13.61 -1.29 29.00
N MET A 90 13.60 -2.60 29.21
CA MET A 90 13.34 -3.22 30.51
C MET A 90 14.37 -2.75 31.56
N LYS A 91 15.66 -2.76 31.21
CA LYS A 91 16.73 -2.23 32.08
C LYS A 91 16.57 -0.74 32.39
N LYS A 92 16.05 0.05 31.44
CA LYS A 92 15.90 1.51 31.58
C LYS A 92 14.63 1.93 32.33
N LEU A 93 13.53 1.21 32.11
CA LEU A 93 12.19 1.57 32.61
C LEU A 93 11.85 0.91 33.96
N GLY A 94 12.60 -0.11 34.36
CA GLY A 94 12.46 -0.75 35.67
C GLY A 94 11.42 -1.88 35.71
N GLU A 95 10.99 -2.22 36.91
CA GLU A 95 10.23 -3.46 37.20
C GLU A 95 8.79 -3.46 36.67
N ASN A 96 8.21 -2.28 36.41
CA ASN A 96 6.84 -2.15 35.88
C ASN A 96 6.79 -2.09 34.34
N ALA A 97 7.88 -2.45 33.69
CA ALA A 97 7.96 -2.58 32.24
C ALA A 97 7.58 -4.01 31.84
N TYR A 98 6.70 -4.16 30.86
CA TYR A 98 6.23 -5.47 30.40
C TYR A 98 6.43 -5.58 28.88
N PRO A 99 7.20 -6.58 28.40
CA PRO A 99 7.49 -6.75 26.98
C PRO A 99 6.33 -7.43 26.26
N PHE A 100 6.18 -7.13 24.97
CA PHE A 100 5.25 -7.80 24.08
C PHE A 100 5.83 -7.92 22.68
N THR A 101 5.41 -8.97 21.97
CA THR A 101 5.78 -9.23 20.58
C THR A 101 4.56 -9.73 19.82
N PHE A 102 4.30 -9.19 18.63
CA PHE A 102 3.28 -9.72 17.71
C PHE A 102 3.91 -10.16 16.40
N GLU A 103 3.53 -11.34 15.94
CA GLU A 103 3.84 -11.81 14.60
C GLU A 103 2.69 -11.43 13.66
N ILE A 104 2.99 -10.62 12.65
CA ILE A 104 1.99 -10.23 11.65
C ILE A 104 1.83 -11.38 10.65
N ALA A 105 0.59 -11.84 10.46
CA ALA A 105 0.31 -12.85 9.46
C ALA A 105 0.62 -12.32 8.04
N THR A 106 1.29 -13.14 7.25
CA THR A 106 1.79 -12.83 5.91
C THR A 106 0.69 -12.66 4.86
N ASN A 107 -0.54 -13.08 5.18
CA ASN A 107 -1.72 -12.90 4.32
C ASN A 107 -2.49 -11.60 4.55
N LEU A 108 -2.04 -10.75 5.47
CA LEU A 108 -2.68 -9.46 5.69
C LEU A 108 -2.24 -8.44 4.64
N PRO A 109 -3.12 -7.51 4.22
CA PRO A 109 -2.77 -6.45 3.28
C PRO A 109 -1.69 -5.51 3.85
N CYS A 110 -0.99 -4.82 2.96
CA CYS A 110 -0.09 -3.73 3.33
C CYS A 110 -0.88 -2.47 3.73
N SER A 111 -0.20 -1.56 4.43
CA SER A 111 -0.80 -0.28 4.83
C SER A 111 -0.91 0.66 3.64
N ILE A 112 -2.12 0.78 3.09
CA ILE A 112 -2.43 1.60 1.92
C ILE A 112 -3.57 2.54 2.26
N THR A 113 -3.48 3.78 1.81
CA THR A 113 -4.51 4.81 2.01
C THR A 113 -4.94 5.38 0.67
N LEU A 114 -6.25 5.48 0.43
CA LEU A 114 -6.79 6.19 -0.72
C LEU A 114 -6.78 7.69 -0.46
N GLN A 115 -6.19 8.44 -1.37
CA GLN A 115 -6.06 9.89 -1.28
C GLN A 115 -7.46 10.54 -1.24
N PRO A 116 -7.78 11.28 -0.17
CA PRO A 116 -9.06 11.98 -0.06
C PRO A 116 -9.14 13.11 -1.10
N GLY A 117 -10.37 13.49 -1.46
CA GLY A 117 -10.61 14.72 -2.22
C GLY A 117 -10.42 15.96 -1.33
N PRO A 118 -10.31 17.16 -1.92
CA PRO A 118 -10.21 18.41 -1.16
C PRO A 118 -11.37 18.64 -0.18
N ASP A 119 -12.58 18.18 -0.56
CA ASP A 119 -13.81 18.33 0.23
C ASP A 119 -14.12 17.11 1.13
N ASP A 120 -13.23 16.11 1.16
CA ASP A 120 -13.39 14.95 2.03
C ASP A 120 -12.83 15.27 3.42
N VAL A 121 -13.73 15.36 4.40
CA VAL A 121 -13.41 15.60 5.82
C VAL A 121 -13.41 14.27 6.57
N GLY A 122 -12.42 14.07 7.45
CA GLY A 122 -12.31 12.88 8.31
C GLY A 122 -11.15 11.97 7.93
N LYS A 123 -11.14 10.75 8.49
CA LYS A 123 -10.14 9.74 8.14
C LYS A 123 -10.28 9.27 6.70
N ALA A 124 -9.15 9.12 6.04
CA ALA A 124 -9.09 8.55 4.70
C ALA A 124 -9.45 7.06 4.70
N CYS A 125 -10.06 6.61 3.59
CA CYS A 125 -10.30 5.20 3.33
C CYS A 125 -8.97 4.47 3.16
N GLY A 126 -8.81 3.31 3.78
CA GLY A 126 -7.54 2.59 3.74
C GLY A 126 -7.43 1.46 4.74
N VAL A 127 -6.29 0.79 4.68
CA VAL A 127 -5.86 -0.24 5.62
C VAL A 127 -4.83 0.36 6.56
N ASP A 128 -5.12 0.33 7.87
CA ASP A 128 -4.20 0.76 8.92
C ASP A 128 -3.93 -0.35 9.95
N PHE A 129 -2.70 -0.38 10.46
CA PHE A 129 -2.34 -1.22 11.59
C PHE A 129 -2.24 -0.35 12.86
N GLU A 130 -2.93 -0.76 13.92
CA GLU A 130 -2.97 -0.04 15.20
C GLU A 130 -2.46 -0.97 16.31
N VAL A 131 -1.43 -0.52 17.03
CA VAL A 131 -1.03 -1.10 18.32
C VAL A 131 -1.69 -0.29 19.42
N LYS A 132 -2.54 -0.93 20.21
CA LYS A 132 -3.30 -0.27 21.28
C LYS A 132 -3.10 -0.98 22.61
N GLY A 133 -2.55 -0.24 23.57
CA GLY A 133 -2.48 -0.66 24.97
C GLY A 133 -3.63 -0.07 25.77
N PHE A 134 -4.28 -0.86 26.63
CA PHE A 134 -5.39 -0.38 27.45
C PHE A 134 -5.55 -1.18 28.74
N CYS A 135 -6.24 -0.55 29.69
CA CYS A 135 -6.60 -1.17 30.96
C CYS A 135 -8.11 -1.48 30.99
N ALA A 136 -8.48 -2.71 31.35
CA ALA A 136 -9.85 -3.22 31.40
C ALA A 136 -9.99 -4.35 32.43
N GLU A 137 -11.19 -4.58 32.96
CA GLU A 137 -11.51 -5.72 33.82
C GLU A 137 -11.55 -7.03 33.02
N ASN A 138 -12.11 -6.96 31.81
CA ASN A 138 -12.18 -8.05 30.84
C ASN A 138 -12.16 -7.49 29.40
N LEU A 139 -12.07 -8.37 28.40
CA LEU A 139 -12.00 -7.98 26.98
C LEU A 139 -13.33 -7.50 26.40
N GLU A 140 -14.45 -7.74 27.10
CA GLU A 140 -15.79 -7.32 26.69
C GLU A 140 -16.11 -5.88 27.12
N GLU A 141 -15.35 -5.33 28.09
CA GLU A 141 -15.50 -3.97 28.58
C GLU A 141 -15.25 -2.95 27.46
N LYS A 142 -16.16 -1.97 27.33
CA LYS A 142 -15.98 -0.86 26.41
C LYS A 142 -14.80 0.01 26.84
N ILE A 143 -13.71 -0.05 26.08
CA ILE A 143 -12.47 0.65 26.40
C ILE A 143 -12.62 2.17 26.26
N HIS A 144 -12.49 2.90 27.37
CA HIS A 144 -12.47 4.37 27.36
C HIS A 144 -11.16 4.93 26.80
N LYS A 145 -11.24 5.99 25.98
CA LYS A 145 -10.06 6.68 25.39
C LYS A 145 -9.03 7.11 26.44
N ARG A 146 -9.47 7.56 27.61
CA ARG A 146 -8.60 7.97 28.73
C ARG A 146 -7.77 6.82 29.32
N ASN A 147 -8.25 5.58 29.16
CA ASN A 147 -7.64 4.36 29.69
C ASN A 147 -6.80 3.63 28.63
N SER A 148 -6.56 4.24 27.48
CA SER A 148 -5.89 3.59 26.35
C SER A 148 -4.89 4.50 25.66
N VAL A 149 -3.80 3.92 25.20
CA VAL A 149 -2.80 4.53 24.33
C VAL A 149 -2.79 3.78 23.01
N ARG A 150 -2.67 4.51 21.89
CA ARG A 150 -2.64 3.92 20.55
C ARG A 150 -1.51 4.46 19.72
N LEU A 151 -0.93 3.60 18.90
CA LEU A 151 0.12 3.90 17.94
C LEU A 151 -0.24 3.26 16.60
N ILE A 152 -0.36 4.07 15.55
CA ILE A 152 -0.46 3.56 14.17
C ILE A 152 0.93 3.10 13.73
N ILE A 153 1.00 1.93 13.11
CA ILE A 153 2.19 1.37 12.46
C ILE A 153 1.86 1.06 11.00
N ARG A 154 2.88 0.81 10.18
CA ARG A 154 2.73 0.46 8.77
C ARG A 154 3.36 -0.88 8.48
N LYS A 155 2.62 -1.72 7.76
CA LYS A 155 3.16 -2.87 7.04
C LYS A 155 3.52 -2.40 5.63
N VAL A 156 4.81 -2.38 5.32
CA VAL A 156 5.35 -1.92 4.03
C VAL A 156 6.02 -3.09 3.33
N GLN A 157 5.88 -3.19 2.00
CA GLN A 157 6.50 -4.27 1.24
C GLN A 157 7.68 -3.72 0.46
N PHE A 158 8.84 -4.39 0.54
CA PHE A 158 9.98 -4.07 -0.31
C PHE A 158 9.97 -4.89 -1.58
N ALA A 159 10.62 -4.35 -2.60
CA ALA A 159 10.86 -5.08 -3.83
C ALA A 159 11.65 -6.37 -3.56
N PRO A 160 11.30 -7.49 -4.19
CA PRO A 160 12.09 -8.71 -4.11
C PRO A 160 13.48 -8.47 -4.71
N SER A 161 14.47 -9.21 -4.19
CA SER A 161 15.87 -9.10 -4.63
C SER A 161 16.10 -9.66 -6.04
N GLN A 162 15.24 -10.57 -6.49
CA GLN A 162 15.29 -11.15 -7.84
C GLN A 162 14.45 -10.30 -8.80
N MET A 163 15.09 -9.70 -9.79
CA MET A 163 14.40 -9.06 -10.91
C MET A 163 14.06 -10.11 -11.97
N GLY A 164 12.80 -10.16 -12.39
CA GLY A 164 12.39 -10.96 -13.55
C GLY A 164 12.77 -10.29 -14.88
N PRO A 165 12.33 -10.87 -16.00
CA PRO A 165 12.66 -10.38 -17.33
C PRO A 165 12.04 -9.01 -17.59
N ALA A 166 12.75 -8.19 -18.37
CA ALA A 166 12.27 -6.90 -18.85
C ALA A 166 10.91 -7.06 -19.57
N PRO A 167 9.85 -6.35 -19.12
CA PRO A 167 8.53 -6.43 -19.73
C PRO A 167 8.53 -6.00 -21.20
N LYS A 168 7.83 -6.76 -22.04
CA LYS A 168 7.63 -6.47 -23.46
C LYS A 168 6.19 -6.78 -23.88
N ALA A 169 5.60 -5.92 -24.69
CA ALA A 169 4.29 -6.12 -25.27
C ALA A 169 4.26 -5.64 -26.73
N GLU A 170 3.57 -6.37 -27.59
CA GLU A 170 3.41 -6.01 -29.00
C GLU A 170 1.95 -6.14 -29.46
N THR A 171 1.58 -5.36 -30.47
CA THR A 171 0.27 -5.44 -31.10
C THR A 171 0.36 -5.05 -32.57
N THR A 172 -0.50 -5.67 -33.37
CA THR A 172 -0.60 -5.40 -34.80
C THR A 172 -2.02 -4.98 -35.13
N ARG A 173 -2.19 -3.83 -35.77
CA ARG A 173 -3.50 -3.29 -36.17
C ARG A 173 -3.62 -3.19 -37.68
N GLN A 174 -4.69 -3.76 -38.22
CA GLN A 174 -5.12 -3.54 -39.59
C GLN A 174 -6.25 -2.51 -39.63
N PHE A 175 -6.32 -1.74 -40.70
CA PHE A 175 -7.35 -0.71 -40.90
C PHE A 175 -8.21 -1.08 -42.10
N MET A 176 -9.52 -0.82 -42.05
CA MET A 176 -10.48 -1.20 -43.12
C MET A 176 -10.13 -0.69 -44.54
N MET A 177 -9.30 0.36 -44.66
CA MET A 177 -8.88 0.97 -45.95
C MET A 177 -7.35 0.86 -46.18
N SER A 178 -6.69 -0.10 -45.53
CA SER A 178 -5.26 -0.39 -45.70
C SER A 178 -5.04 -1.90 -45.58
N ASP A 179 -4.62 -2.52 -46.68
CA ASP A 179 -4.34 -3.97 -46.75
C ASP A 179 -3.08 -4.36 -45.96
N LYS A 180 -2.30 -3.35 -45.53
CA LYS A 180 -1.05 -3.52 -44.78
C LYS A 180 -1.22 -3.16 -43.29
N PRO A 181 -0.51 -3.84 -42.37
CA PRO A 181 -0.63 -3.63 -40.93
C PRO A 181 0.26 -2.50 -40.37
N LEU A 182 -0.14 -1.97 -39.21
CA LEU A 182 0.70 -1.17 -38.31
C LEU A 182 1.09 -2.04 -37.12
N HIS A 183 2.38 -2.29 -36.95
CA HIS A 183 2.91 -3.03 -35.81
C HIS A 183 3.53 -2.07 -34.79
N LEU A 184 3.18 -2.26 -33.52
CA LEU A 184 3.69 -1.51 -32.37
C LEU A 184 4.24 -2.51 -31.36
N GLU A 185 5.47 -2.28 -30.94
CA GLU A 185 6.14 -2.98 -29.86
C GLU A 185 6.58 -1.95 -28.81
N ALA A 186 6.35 -2.26 -27.54
CA ALA A 186 6.83 -1.48 -26.42
C ALA A 186 7.52 -2.38 -25.39
N SER A 187 8.68 -1.95 -24.89
CA SER A 187 9.43 -2.65 -23.85
C SER A 187 9.96 -1.71 -22.79
N LEU A 188 10.15 -2.24 -21.58
CA LEU A 188 10.77 -1.56 -20.45
C LEU A 188 12.20 -2.07 -20.27
N ASP A 189 13.06 -1.31 -19.58
CA ASP A 189 14.42 -1.77 -19.26
C ASP A 189 14.48 -2.68 -18.02
N ARG A 190 13.48 -2.57 -17.12
CA ARG A 190 13.40 -3.34 -15.88
C ARG A 190 11.95 -3.72 -15.58
N GLU A 191 11.77 -4.75 -14.76
CA GLU A 191 10.46 -5.11 -14.21
C GLU A 191 10.11 -4.28 -12.96
N ILE A 192 11.13 -4.02 -12.13
CA ILE A 192 10.98 -3.37 -10.82
C ILE A 192 11.65 -1.99 -10.87
N TYR A 193 10.94 -0.98 -10.35
CA TYR A 193 11.43 0.39 -10.22
C TYR A 193 11.22 0.90 -8.80
N TYR A 194 12.14 1.70 -8.30
CA TYR A 194 11.97 2.41 -7.03
C TYR A 194 11.26 3.75 -7.24
N HIS A 195 10.63 4.25 -6.18
CA HIS A 195 9.96 5.55 -6.20
C HIS A 195 10.94 6.66 -6.59
N GLY A 196 10.57 7.47 -7.57
CA GLY A 196 11.39 8.56 -8.10
C GLY A 196 12.38 8.15 -9.19
N GLU A 197 12.57 6.86 -9.45
CA GLU A 197 13.38 6.41 -10.59
C GLU A 197 12.63 6.63 -11.92
N PRO A 198 13.31 7.10 -12.97
CA PRO A 198 12.72 7.18 -14.31
C PRO A 198 12.49 5.78 -14.92
N ILE A 199 11.34 5.60 -15.55
CA ILE A 199 10.97 4.39 -16.29
C ILE A 199 11.33 4.60 -17.76
N ASN A 200 12.22 3.78 -18.30
CA ASN A 200 12.63 3.86 -19.70
C ASN A 200 11.72 2.97 -20.57
N VAL A 201 10.96 3.59 -21.46
CA VAL A 201 10.00 2.96 -22.36
C VAL A 201 10.53 3.00 -23.78
N THR A 202 10.96 1.87 -24.32
CA THR A 202 11.37 1.74 -25.71
C THR A 202 10.16 1.43 -26.58
N VAL A 203 9.93 2.27 -27.59
CA VAL A 203 8.80 2.16 -28.52
C VAL A 203 9.36 1.88 -29.91
N ASN A 204 8.96 0.76 -30.49
CA ASN A 204 9.28 0.35 -31.86
C ASN A 204 7.99 0.27 -32.68
N ILE A 205 7.95 1.01 -33.78
CA ILE A 205 6.80 1.11 -34.68
C ILE A 205 7.26 0.70 -36.06
N ASN A 206 6.63 -0.33 -36.61
CA ASN A 206 6.77 -0.71 -38.00
C ASN A 206 5.47 -0.38 -38.74
N ASN A 207 5.45 0.77 -39.42
CA ASN A 207 4.29 1.27 -40.12
C ASN A 207 4.34 0.92 -41.60
N THR A 208 3.75 -0.23 -41.97
CA THR A 208 3.60 -0.61 -43.37
C THR A 208 2.32 -0.09 -44.02
N THR A 209 1.52 0.68 -43.28
CA THR A 209 0.25 1.24 -43.77
C THR A 209 0.45 2.47 -44.64
N ASN A 210 -0.62 2.93 -45.28
CA ASN A 210 -0.68 4.23 -45.96
C ASN A 210 -1.01 5.41 -45.01
N LYS A 211 -1.18 5.16 -43.71
CA LYS A 211 -1.55 6.17 -42.71
C LYS A 211 -0.32 6.72 -42.01
N VAL A 212 -0.45 7.94 -41.50
CA VAL A 212 0.56 8.59 -40.67
C VAL A 212 0.17 8.50 -39.19
N VAL A 213 1.12 8.08 -38.35
CA VAL A 213 1.02 8.21 -36.89
C VAL A 213 1.31 9.68 -36.56
N LYS A 214 0.36 10.37 -35.93
CA LYS A 214 0.46 11.79 -35.60
C LYS A 214 1.12 12.06 -34.25
N LYS A 215 0.94 11.14 -33.30
CA LYS A 215 1.30 11.34 -31.91
C LYS A 215 1.51 10.01 -31.21
N ILE A 216 2.44 9.98 -30.28
CA ILE A 216 2.69 8.88 -29.37
C ILE A 216 2.31 9.36 -27.97
N LYS A 217 1.49 8.59 -27.25
CA LYS A 217 1.08 8.90 -25.88
C LYS A 217 1.50 7.78 -24.96
N ILE A 218 2.32 8.09 -23.96
CA ILE A 218 2.80 7.15 -22.95
C ILE A 218 2.13 7.53 -21.63
N THR A 219 1.45 6.58 -20.99
CA THR A 219 0.83 6.79 -19.68
C THR A 219 1.26 5.72 -18.70
N VAL A 220 1.48 6.11 -17.45
CA VAL A 220 1.63 5.20 -16.31
C VAL A 220 0.31 5.22 -15.55
N ASP A 221 -0.37 4.09 -15.50
CA ASP A 221 -1.64 3.92 -14.81
C ASP A 221 -1.45 3.12 -13.52
N GLN A 222 -1.93 3.68 -12.41
CA GLN A 222 -2.11 2.96 -11.16
C GLN A 222 -3.49 2.27 -11.20
N ILE A 223 -3.48 0.97 -10.98
CA ILE A 223 -4.65 0.13 -10.86
C ILE A 223 -4.81 -0.24 -9.39
N THR A 224 -6.01 -0.05 -8.87
CA THR A 224 -6.32 -0.30 -7.47
C THR A 224 -7.55 -1.19 -7.40
N ASP A 225 -7.35 -2.41 -6.93
CA ASP A 225 -8.41 -3.37 -6.67
C ASP A 225 -8.72 -3.36 -5.16
N VAL A 226 -9.92 -2.92 -4.79
CA VAL A 226 -10.40 -2.88 -3.41
C VAL A 226 -11.25 -4.12 -3.15
N VAL A 227 -10.81 -4.95 -2.19
CA VAL A 227 -11.40 -6.25 -1.87
C VAL A 227 -11.91 -6.20 -0.42
N LEU A 228 -13.22 -6.02 -0.23
CA LEU A 228 -13.81 -5.98 1.12
C LEU A 228 -15.17 -6.70 1.20
N TYR A 229 -16.16 -6.18 0.47
CA TYR A 229 -17.51 -6.74 0.33
C TYR A 229 -17.82 -7.04 -1.14
N SER A 230 -17.40 -6.14 -2.03
CA SER A 230 -17.34 -6.31 -3.48
C SER A 230 -15.88 -6.21 -3.95
N LEU A 231 -15.66 -6.63 -5.20
CA LEU A 231 -14.42 -6.40 -5.93
C LEU A 231 -14.58 -5.11 -6.75
N ASP A 232 -14.05 -3.99 -6.23
CA ASP A 232 -14.08 -2.72 -6.95
C ASP A 232 -12.73 -2.43 -7.58
N LYS A 233 -12.72 -2.08 -8.86
CA LYS A 233 -11.49 -1.78 -9.61
C LYS A 233 -11.45 -0.33 -10.06
N TYR A 234 -10.40 0.36 -9.66
CA TYR A 234 -10.13 1.74 -10.05
C TYR A 234 -8.87 1.81 -10.90
N THR A 235 -8.85 2.69 -11.90
CA THR A 235 -7.65 2.98 -12.69
C THR A 235 -7.47 4.48 -12.78
N LYS A 236 -6.27 4.96 -12.43
CA LYS A 236 -5.90 6.37 -12.43
C LYS A 236 -4.55 6.54 -13.09
N THR A 237 -4.48 7.45 -14.07
CA THR A 237 -3.20 7.81 -14.69
C THR A 237 -2.39 8.68 -13.75
N VAL A 238 -1.21 8.21 -13.35
CA VAL A 238 -0.26 8.89 -12.45
C VAL A 238 0.83 9.67 -13.21
N CYS A 239 1.12 9.29 -14.46
CA CYS A 239 2.01 10.03 -15.33
C CYS A 239 1.50 9.93 -16.77
N ALA A 240 1.61 11.01 -17.54
CA ALA A 240 1.18 11.04 -18.93
C ALA A 240 2.10 11.96 -19.73
N GLU A 241 2.77 11.38 -20.72
CA GLU A 241 3.62 12.10 -21.67
C GLU A 241 3.01 12.01 -23.07
N GLU A 242 2.94 13.17 -23.72
CA GLU A 242 2.32 13.34 -25.02
C GLU A 242 3.37 13.84 -26.03
N ILE A 243 3.85 12.94 -26.88
CA ILE A 243 4.98 13.15 -27.78
C ILE A 243 4.47 13.44 -29.19
N ASN A 244 4.79 14.64 -29.70
CA ASN A 244 4.40 15.10 -31.03
C ASN A 244 5.41 14.65 -32.12
N GLU A 245 5.78 13.37 -32.11
CA GLU A 245 6.59 12.76 -33.16
C GLU A 245 5.69 12.03 -34.14
N THR A 246 5.96 12.23 -35.44
CA THR A 246 5.19 11.64 -36.52
C THR A 246 5.94 10.47 -37.15
N VAL A 247 5.23 9.37 -37.40
CA VAL A 247 5.78 8.22 -38.15
C VAL A 247 5.07 8.16 -39.50
N ALA A 248 5.83 8.35 -40.58
CA ALA A 248 5.33 8.37 -41.94
C ALA A 248 4.81 6.99 -42.37
N ALA A 249 4.03 6.98 -43.46
CA ALA A 249 3.61 5.74 -44.12
C ALA A 249 4.84 4.97 -44.63
N ASN A 250 4.77 3.64 -44.62
CA ASN A 250 5.85 2.74 -45.06
C ASN A 250 7.22 3.04 -44.42
N SER A 251 7.25 3.36 -43.13
CA SER A 251 8.49 3.66 -42.39
C SER A 251 8.54 2.96 -41.04
N THR A 252 9.75 2.81 -40.50
CA THR A 252 9.99 2.30 -39.16
C THR A 252 10.45 3.42 -38.23
N PHE A 253 10.17 3.27 -36.94
CA PHE A 253 10.55 4.24 -35.92
C PHE A 253 10.90 3.50 -34.63
N THR A 254 12.05 3.83 -34.03
CA THR A 254 12.46 3.30 -32.72
C THR A 254 13.00 4.42 -31.86
N LYS A 255 12.44 4.59 -30.66
CA LYS A 255 12.92 5.57 -29.69
C LYS A 255 12.61 5.15 -28.26
N THR A 256 13.51 5.51 -27.34
CA THR A 256 13.32 5.32 -25.91
C THR A 256 12.94 6.64 -25.25
N TYR A 257 11.88 6.59 -24.43
CA TYR A 257 11.38 7.71 -23.65
C TYR A 257 11.56 7.44 -22.17
N SER A 258 11.68 8.49 -21.36
CA SER A 258 11.80 8.37 -19.91
C SER A 258 10.59 9.04 -19.25
N VAL A 259 9.89 8.32 -18.38
CA VAL A 259 8.72 8.82 -17.64
C VAL A 259 8.89 8.57 -16.15
N THR A 260 8.63 9.58 -15.32
CA THR A 260 8.83 9.48 -13.86
C THR A 260 7.50 9.72 -13.13
N PRO A 261 6.81 8.68 -12.64
CA PRO A 261 5.59 8.85 -11.85
C PRO A 261 5.93 9.39 -10.46
N LEU A 262 5.46 10.59 -10.14
CA LEU A 262 5.71 11.26 -8.86
C LEU A 262 4.40 11.65 -8.17
N LEU A 263 4.33 11.48 -6.84
CA LEU A 263 3.17 11.95 -6.07
C LEU A 263 3.02 13.48 -6.12
N SER A 264 4.12 14.23 -6.20
CA SER A 264 4.11 15.70 -6.26
C SER A 264 3.20 16.23 -7.38
N SER A 265 3.23 15.61 -8.56
CA SER A 265 2.38 15.94 -9.73
C SER A 265 0.94 15.47 -9.61
N ASN A 266 0.59 14.75 -8.53
CA ASN A 266 -0.68 14.06 -8.37
C ASN A 266 -1.40 14.38 -7.03
N ARG A 267 -0.89 15.33 -6.24
CA ARG A 267 -1.42 15.68 -4.89
C ARG A 267 -2.88 16.14 -4.85
N GLN A 268 -3.49 16.50 -5.99
CA GLN A 268 -4.89 16.91 -6.07
C GLN A 268 -5.83 15.81 -6.60
N LYS A 269 -5.30 14.64 -7.01
CA LYS A 269 -6.12 13.57 -7.57
C LYS A 269 -6.74 12.71 -6.47
N ARG A 270 -8.06 12.81 -6.35
CA ARG A 270 -8.87 11.95 -5.45
C ARG A 270 -8.81 10.47 -5.87
N GLY A 271 -8.71 9.59 -4.88
CA GLY A 271 -8.81 8.14 -5.06
C GLY A 271 -7.56 7.46 -5.61
N LEU A 272 -6.40 8.13 -5.55
CA LEU A 272 -5.11 7.47 -5.77
C LEU A 272 -4.73 6.65 -4.54
N ALA A 273 -4.19 5.45 -4.75
CA ALA A 273 -3.61 4.67 -3.67
C ALA A 273 -2.24 5.26 -3.30
N LEU A 274 -2.04 5.52 -2.01
CA LEU A 274 -0.81 6.01 -1.41
C LEU A 274 -0.30 4.98 -0.40
N ASP A 275 1.01 4.93 -0.21
CA ASP A 275 1.55 4.21 0.95
C ASP A 275 0.96 4.84 2.23
N GLY A 276 0.73 4.01 3.24
CA GLY A 276 0.09 4.42 4.48
C GLY A 276 0.75 5.68 5.04
N LYS A 277 -0.07 6.67 5.44
CA LYS A 277 0.44 7.97 5.91
C LYS A 277 0.50 8.02 7.43
N LEU A 278 1.68 8.26 7.98
CA LEU A 278 1.84 8.56 9.41
C LEU A 278 1.62 10.05 9.66
N LYS A 279 0.40 10.42 10.07
CA LYS A 279 0.01 11.81 10.41
C LYS A 279 0.36 12.83 9.31
N HIS A 280 1.43 13.61 9.49
CA HIS A 280 1.85 14.71 8.62
C HIS A 280 3.11 14.41 7.83
N GLU A 281 3.67 13.20 7.92
CA GLU A 281 4.83 12.81 7.13
C GLU A 281 4.48 12.74 5.63
N ASP A 282 5.48 13.02 4.79
CA ASP A 282 5.37 12.80 3.35
C ASP A 282 5.18 11.30 3.07
N THR A 283 4.43 11.00 2.02
CA THR A 283 4.17 9.63 1.56
C THR A 283 4.49 9.54 0.06
N ASN A 284 4.47 8.33 -0.48
CA ASN A 284 4.64 8.05 -1.90
C ASN A 284 3.34 7.52 -2.50
N LEU A 285 3.33 7.38 -3.83
CA LEU A 285 2.34 6.53 -4.49
C LEU A 285 2.43 5.12 -3.89
N ALA A 286 1.31 4.42 -3.72
CA ALA A 286 1.32 3.10 -3.11
C ALA A 286 2.23 2.14 -3.89
N SER A 287 3.05 1.37 -3.19
CA SER A 287 3.89 0.35 -3.81
C SER A 287 3.03 -0.80 -4.37
N THR A 288 3.52 -1.47 -5.42
CA THR A 288 2.83 -2.65 -5.98
C THR A 288 2.65 -3.71 -4.91
N THR A 289 1.44 -4.26 -4.78
CA THR A 289 1.14 -5.33 -3.83
C THR A 289 1.52 -6.67 -4.43
N ILE A 290 2.47 -7.35 -3.81
CA ILE A 290 2.90 -8.70 -4.18
C ILE A 290 2.15 -9.69 -3.30
N LEU A 291 1.39 -10.57 -3.93
CA LEU A 291 0.70 -11.68 -3.27
C LEU A 291 1.47 -12.97 -3.48
N ARG A 292 1.41 -13.87 -2.49
CA ARG A 292 1.93 -15.22 -2.67
C ARG A 292 0.99 -16.02 -3.59
N PRO A 293 1.52 -16.93 -4.41
CA PRO A 293 0.70 -17.77 -5.27
C PRO A 293 -0.42 -18.47 -4.48
N GLY A 294 -1.66 -18.32 -4.93
CA GLY A 294 -2.83 -18.96 -4.32
C GLY A 294 -3.54 -18.14 -3.23
N MET A 295 -3.03 -16.97 -2.85
CA MET A 295 -3.66 -16.11 -1.84
C MET A 295 -4.67 -15.10 -2.40
N ASP A 296 -4.79 -14.99 -3.73
CA ASP A 296 -5.56 -13.92 -4.39
C ASP A 296 -7.04 -13.86 -4.00
N LYS A 297 -7.62 -14.98 -3.55
CA LYS A 297 -9.04 -15.09 -3.20
C LYS A 297 -9.37 -14.75 -1.75
N ASP A 298 -8.36 -14.75 -0.88
CA ASP A 298 -8.56 -14.68 0.58
C ASP A 298 -8.13 -13.34 1.19
N VAL A 299 -7.50 -12.46 0.40
CA VAL A 299 -7.00 -11.18 0.89
C VAL A 299 -8.10 -10.13 0.88
N LEU A 300 -8.48 -9.68 2.08
CA LEU A 300 -9.28 -8.47 2.27
C LEU A 300 -8.32 -7.27 2.38
N GLY A 301 -8.48 -6.26 1.51
CA GLY A 301 -7.59 -5.11 1.51
C GLY A 301 -7.63 -4.30 0.22
N ILE A 302 -6.57 -3.52 0.01
CA ILE A 302 -6.36 -2.75 -1.20
C ILE A 302 -5.14 -3.34 -1.91
N LEU A 303 -5.32 -3.81 -3.13
CA LEU A 303 -4.27 -4.35 -3.97
C LEU A 303 -3.93 -3.32 -5.04
N VAL A 304 -2.64 -3.01 -5.17
CA VAL A 304 -2.16 -1.99 -6.11
C VAL A 304 -1.26 -2.64 -7.15
N SER A 305 -1.49 -2.32 -8.41
CA SER A 305 -0.61 -2.68 -9.53
C SER A 305 -0.42 -1.49 -10.46
N TYR A 306 0.63 -1.53 -11.28
CA TYR A 306 0.92 -0.49 -12.24
C TYR A 306 1.03 -1.06 -13.65
N LYS A 307 0.70 -0.25 -14.64
CA LYS A 307 0.99 -0.55 -16.04
C LYS A 307 1.47 0.68 -16.77
N VAL A 308 2.38 0.46 -17.72
CA VAL A 308 2.73 1.44 -18.74
C VAL A 308 1.88 1.15 -19.97
N LYS A 309 1.26 2.19 -20.54
CA LYS A 309 0.43 2.08 -21.74
C LYS A 309 0.97 3.02 -22.82
N VAL A 310 1.29 2.47 -23.98
CA VAL A 310 1.68 3.22 -25.18
C VAL A 310 0.50 3.23 -26.14
N ASN A 311 0.05 4.42 -26.53
CA ASN A 311 -1.02 4.61 -27.51
C ASN A 311 -0.50 5.41 -28.71
N LEU A 312 -0.81 4.94 -29.91
CA LEU A 312 -0.54 5.66 -31.15
C LEU A 312 -1.82 6.36 -31.63
N VAL A 313 -1.73 7.65 -31.90
CA VAL A 313 -2.81 8.40 -32.54
C VAL A 313 -2.56 8.39 -34.05
N VAL A 314 -3.35 7.60 -34.76
CA VAL A 314 -3.23 7.45 -36.22
C VAL A 314 -4.23 8.36 -36.93
N SER A 315 -3.82 8.95 -38.05
CA SER A 315 -4.70 9.72 -38.93
C SER A 315 -5.94 8.92 -39.37
N ARG A 316 -7.12 9.53 -39.33
CA ARG A 316 -8.32 8.97 -39.97
C ARG A 316 -8.13 9.04 -41.48
N GLY A 317 -8.51 7.97 -42.18
CA GLY A 317 -8.48 7.97 -43.65
C GLY A 317 -9.52 8.95 -44.19
N GLY A 318 -9.08 9.88 -45.01
CA GLY A 318 -9.88 10.65 -45.95
C GLY A 318 -9.31 10.40 -47.34
#